data_AF-A0AAW6TH23-F1
#
_entry.id   AF-A0AAW6TH23-F1
#
_cell.length_a   1.000
_cell.length_b   1.000
_cell.length_c   1.000
_cell.angle_alpha   90.00
_cell.angle_beta   90.00
_cell.angle_gamma   90.00
#
_symmetry.space_group_name_H-M   'P 1'
#
loop_
_entity.id
_entity.type
_entity.pdbx_description
1 polymer ?
#
loop_
_entity_poly.entity_id
_entity_poly.type
_entity_poly.pdbx_seq_one_letter_code
_entity_poly.pdbx_strand_id
1 'polypeptide(L)'
;MKNQNKYTIIIILLCISLTSCKINQTKNGLKTGKWIQTEKFMNIESVAIGRYKKGDKTGTWKEFMSDRLLSKEKYKKNSCHVIKYHNTGKIQQIGVSNKAIINSKIEWLPTGEWKFYDSEGILLGTKIYEKGIPIQEIYTK
;
A
#
# COMPACT_ATOMS: atom_id res chain seq x y z
N MET A 1 23.40 47.08 -6.82
CA MET A 1 21.95 46.73 -6.77
C MET A 1 21.48 45.69 -7.81
N LYS A 2 22.13 45.47 -8.97
CA LYS A 2 21.65 44.45 -9.94
C LYS A 2 21.86 42.97 -9.51
N ASN A 3 22.86 42.68 -8.67
CA ASN A 3 23.17 41.31 -8.27
C ASN A 3 22.24 40.74 -7.18
N GLN A 4 21.76 41.55 -6.23
CA GLN A 4 20.78 41.10 -5.22
C GLN A 4 19.50 40.58 -5.87
N ASN A 5 18.97 41.30 -6.87
CA ASN A 5 17.76 40.89 -7.60
C ASN A 5 17.93 39.57 -8.37
N LYS A 6 19.15 39.24 -8.86
CA LYS A 6 19.41 37.95 -9.52
C LYS A 6 19.30 36.78 -8.55
N TYR A 7 19.89 36.89 -7.35
CA TYR A 7 19.80 35.84 -6.34
C TYR A 7 18.37 35.68 -5.81
N THR A 8 17.63 36.78 -5.64
CA THR A 8 16.21 36.72 -5.25
C THR A 8 15.35 36.01 -6.30
N ILE A 9 15.56 36.29 -7.59
CA ILE A 9 14.85 35.62 -8.69
C ILE A 9 15.19 34.11 -8.74
N ILE A 10 16.46 33.74 -8.54
CA ILE A 10 16.90 32.33 -8.48
C ILE A 10 16.27 31.62 -7.28
N ILE A 11 16.22 32.25 -6.10
CA ILE A 11 15.59 31.69 -4.90
C ILE A 11 14.08 31.51 -5.10
N ILE A 12 13.40 32.48 -5.74
CA ILE A 12 11.96 32.38 -6.06
C ILE A 12 11.70 31.23 -7.04
N LEU A 13 12.52 31.07 -8.08
CA LEU A 13 12.41 29.95 -9.03
C LEU A 13 12.67 28.59 -8.36
N LEU A 14 13.63 28.52 -7.43
CA LEU A 14 13.91 27.31 -6.64
C LEU A 14 12.71 26.97 -5.73
N CYS A 15 12.11 27.96 -5.08
CA CYS A 15 10.90 27.79 -4.25
C CYS A 15 9.68 27.34 -5.07
N ILE A 16 9.49 27.84 -6.29
CA ILE A 16 8.39 27.41 -7.18
C ILE A 16 8.58 25.95 -7.62
N SER A 17 9.81 25.47 -7.75
CA SER A 17 10.09 24.07 -8.11
C SER A 17 9.75 23.05 -6.99
N LEU A 18 9.59 23.52 -5.74
CA LEU A 18 9.34 22.66 -4.57
C LEU A 18 7.85 22.43 -4.27
N THR A 19 6.92 23.09 -4.97
CA THR A 19 5.47 23.10 -4.61
C THR A 19 4.59 22.08 -5.36
N SER A 20 5.15 21.19 -6.20
CA SER A 20 4.34 20.43 -7.16
C SER A 20 3.91 19.01 -6.73
N CYS A 21 4.06 18.61 -5.47
CA CYS A 21 3.57 17.29 -5.05
C CYS A 21 2.06 17.27 -4.76
N LYS A 22 1.23 17.54 -5.79
CA LYS A 22 -0.23 17.43 -5.70
C LYS A 22 -0.66 16.00 -5.37
N ILE A 23 -1.67 15.86 -4.52
CA ILE A 23 -2.29 14.57 -4.17
C ILE A 23 -3.52 14.31 -5.05
N ASN A 24 -3.93 13.05 -5.15
CA ASN A 24 -5.16 12.60 -5.83
C ASN A 24 -5.26 13.05 -7.31
N GLN A 25 -4.13 13.06 -8.02
CA GLN A 25 -4.06 13.51 -9.41
C GLN A 25 -4.33 12.38 -10.40
N THR A 26 -4.95 12.72 -11.54
CA THR A 26 -5.10 11.84 -12.70
C THR A 26 -4.37 12.43 -13.92
N LYS A 27 -3.88 11.56 -14.81
CA LYS A 27 -3.33 11.92 -16.13
C LYS A 27 -3.92 10.97 -17.16
N ASN A 28 -4.58 11.49 -18.18
CA ASN A 28 -5.31 10.71 -19.19
C ASN A 28 -6.34 9.75 -18.55
N GLY A 29 -7.08 10.23 -17.55
CA GLY A 29 -8.04 9.42 -16.80
C GLY A 29 -7.43 8.42 -15.80
N LEU A 30 -6.10 8.26 -15.77
CA LEU A 30 -5.42 7.28 -14.90
C LEU A 30 -4.83 7.93 -13.66
N LYS A 31 -5.02 7.31 -12.48
CA LYS A 31 -4.43 7.76 -11.22
C LYS A 31 -2.90 7.83 -11.32
N THR A 32 -2.30 8.90 -10.80
CA THR A 32 -0.85 9.12 -10.77
C THR A 32 -0.41 9.86 -9.51
N GLY A 33 0.83 9.64 -9.06
CA GLY A 33 1.40 10.37 -7.92
C GLY A 33 0.88 9.86 -6.58
N LYS A 34 0.93 10.72 -5.55
CA LYS A 34 0.47 10.39 -4.19
C LYS A 34 -1.05 10.40 -4.13
N TRP A 35 -1.63 9.39 -3.50
CA TRP A 35 -3.06 9.25 -3.31
C TRP A 35 -3.40 8.97 -1.85
N ILE A 36 -4.53 9.53 -1.44
CA ILE A 36 -5.22 9.28 -0.17
C ILE A 36 -6.64 8.86 -0.54
N GLN A 37 -7.02 7.65 -0.16
CA GLN A 37 -8.32 7.05 -0.43
C GLN A 37 -9.03 6.85 0.90
N THR A 38 -10.24 7.37 1.00
CA THR A 38 -11.09 7.18 2.17
C THR A 38 -12.22 6.23 1.79
N GLU A 39 -12.42 5.19 2.58
CA GLU A 39 -13.52 4.25 2.46
C GLU A 39 -14.35 4.31 3.75
N LYS A 40 -15.68 4.34 3.59
CA LYS A 40 -16.63 4.36 4.71
C LYS A 40 -17.51 3.14 4.62
N PHE A 41 -17.51 2.33 5.68
CA PHE A 41 -18.42 1.21 5.83
C PHE A 41 -19.17 1.35 7.16
N MET A 42 -20.48 1.56 7.08
CA MET A 42 -21.31 1.98 8.23
C MET A 42 -20.71 3.22 8.91
N ASN A 43 -20.37 3.12 10.21
CA ASN A 43 -19.77 4.19 11.01
C ASN A 43 -18.24 4.09 11.12
N ILE A 44 -17.61 3.24 10.30
CA ILE A 44 -16.17 3.01 10.30
C ILE A 44 -15.55 3.65 9.06
N GLU A 45 -14.53 4.47 9.26
CA GLU A 45 -13.75 5.10 8.19
C GLU A 45 -12.33 4.52 8.17
N SER A 46 -11.89 4.08 6.99
CA SER A 46 -10.49 3.71 6.73
C SER A 46 -9.86 4.66 5.70
N VAL A 47 -8.57 4.89 5.85
CA VAL A 47 -7.76 5.76 4.98
C VAL A 47 -6.57 4.98 4.45
N ALA A 48 -6.51 4.80 3.14
CA ALA A 48 -5.38 4.19 2.44
C ALA A 48 -4.52 5.25 1.75
N ILE A 49 -3.23 5.27 2.06
CA ILE A 49 -2.25 6.22 1.53
C ILE A 49 -1.20 5.45 0.73
N GLY A 50 -0.94 5.89 -0.49
CA GLY A 50 0.11 5.32 -1.31
C GLY A 50 0.34 6.08 -2.60
N ARG A 51 0.86 5.39 -3.62
CA ARG A 51 1.17 5.98 -4.92
C ARG A 51 0.61 5.18 -6.07
N TYR A 52 0.19 5.88 -7.10
CA TYR A 52 -0.17 5.31 -8.39
C TYR A 52 0.83 5.68 -9.48
N LYS A 53 0.99 4.79 -10.46
CA LYS A 53 1.66 5.06 -11.73
C LYS A 53 0.83 4.46 -12.85
N LYS A 54 0.28 5.32 -13.74
CA LYS A 54 -0.59 4.92 -14.86
C LYS A 54 -1.77 4.04 -14.41
N GLY A 55 -2.40 4.36 -13.30
CA GLY A 55 -3.55 3.61 -12.77
C GLY A 55 -3.19 2.43 -11.86
N ASP A 56 -1.94 1.97 -11.86
CA ASP A 56 -1.49 0.86 -10.98
C ASP A 56 -0.95 1.35 -9.64
N LYS A 57 -1.32 0.67 -8.54
CA LYS A 57 -0.71 0.87 -7.23
C LYS A 57 0.80 0.53 -7.30
N THR A 58 1.64 1.39 -6.72
CA THR A 58 3.10 1.22 -6.70
C THR A 58 3.69 1.57 -5.34
N GLY A 59 4.84 0.98 -5.01
CA GLY A 59 5.56 1.28 -3.78
C GLY A 59 4.82 0.75 -2.56
N THR A 60 4.91 1.48 -1.45
CA THR A 60 4.23 1.09 -0.20
C THR A 60 2.88 1.80 -0.10
N TRP A 61 1.85 1.01 0.09
CA TRP A 61 0.54 1.43 0.52
C TRP A 61 0.37 1.11 2.01
N LYS A 62 -0.23 2.04 2.74
CA LYS A 62 -0.58 1.86 4.15
C LYS A 62 -2.05 2.18 4.32
N GLU A 63 -2.76 1.34 5.03
CA GLU A 63 -4.16 1.55 5.37
C GLU A 63 -4.29 1.77 6.88
N PHE A 64 -5.10 2.74 7.24
CA PHE A 64 -5.34 3.14 8.62
C PHE A 64 -6.83 3.15 8.91
N MET A 65 -7.18 2.92 10.17
CA MET A 65 -8.51 3.21 10.71
C MET A 65 -8.29 4.05 11.95
N SER A 66 -8.75 5.31 11.91
CA SER A 66 -8.26 6.36 12.81
C SER A 66 -6.72 6.40 12.76
N ASP A 67 -6.04 6.38 13.90
CA ASP A 67 -4.56 6.43 13.98
C ASP A 67 -3.89 5.04 13.90
N ARG A 68 -4.68 3.97 13.79
CA ARG A 68 -4.17 2.60 13.82
C ARG A 68 -3.85 2.09 12.42
N LEU A 69 -2.62 1.58 12.23
CA LEU A 69 -2.20 0.90 11.02
C LEU A 69 -2.89 -0.47 10.90
N LEU A 70 -3.70 -0.65 9.85
CA LEU A 70 -4.39 -1.91 9.54
C LEU A 70 -3.57 -2.81 8.63
N SER A 71 -2.95 -2.22 7.60
CA SER A 71 -2.22 -2.98 6.60
C SER A 71 -1.05 -2.20 5.99
N LYS A 72 -0.06 -2.94 5.52
CA LYS A 72 1.07 -2.44 4.72
C LYS A 72 1.26 -3.36 3.52
N GLU A 73 1.12 -2.80 2.33
CA GLU A 73 1.25 -3.50 1.06
C GLU A 73 2.40 -2.91 0.26
N LYS A 74 3.39 -3.72 -0.11
CA LYS A 74 4.54 -3.28 -0.91
C LYS A 74 4.47 -3.88 -2.31
N TYR A 75 3.95 -3.09 -3.24
CA TYR A 75 3.80 -3.46 -4.65
C TYR A 75 5.12 -3.36 -5.41
N LYS A 76 5.49 -4.47 -6.04
CA LYS A 76 6.52 -4.60 -7.09
C LYS A 76 5.84 -4.97 -8.41
N LYS A 77 6.63 -5.20 -9.48
CA LYS A 77 6.11 -5.47 -10.83
C LYS A 77 5.10 -6.65 -10.86
N ASN A 78 5.46 -7.78 -10.25
CA ASN A 78 4.68 -9.02 -10.29
C ASN A 78 4.28 -9.56 -8.90
N SER A 79 4.77 -8.94 -7.81
CA SER A 79 4.50 -9.39 -6.45
C SER A 79 4.14 -8.23 -5.53
N CYS A 80 3.38 -8.53 -4.48
CA CYS A 80 3.02 -7.62 -3.41
C CYS A 80 3.32 -8.29 -2.07
N HIS A 81 4.18 -7.70 -1.25
CA HIS A 81 4.36 -8.16 0.13
C HIS A 81 3.27 -7.52 1.00
N VAL A 82 2.50 -8.34 1.69
CA VAL A 82 1.35 -7.91 2.48
C VAL A 82 1.61 -8.19 3.95
N ILE A 83 1.35 -7.19 4.80
CA ILE A 83 1.28 -7.33 6.25
C ILE A 83 -0.05 -6.76 6.70
N LYS A 84 -0.82 -7.51 7.49
CA LYS A 84 -1.98 -6.99 8.23
C LYS A 84 -1.71 -7.04 9.72
N TYR A 85 -2.31 -6.14 10.48
CA TYR A 85 -2.04 -5.95 11.91
C TYR A 85 -3.30 -6.09 12.77
N HIS A 86 -3.12 -6.70 13.94
CA HIS A 86 -4.10 -6.73 15.02
C HIS A 86 -4.31 -5.35 15.66
N ASN A 87 -5.28 -5.25 16.57
CA ASN A 87 -5.57 -4.05 17.36
C ASN A 87 -4.45 -3.68 18.31
N THR A 88 -3.69 -4.68 18.74
CA THR A 88 -2.46 -4.54 19.49
C THR A 88 -1.31 -3.94 18.66
N GLY A 89 -1.45 -3.80 17.34
CA GLY A 89 -0.37 -3.39 16.43
C GLY A 89 0.61 -4.52 16.09
N LYS A 90 0.46 -5.71 16.68
CA LYS A 90 1.22 -6.91 16.31
C LYS A 90 0.78 -7.43 14.94
N ILE A 91 1.66 -8.15 14.25
CA ILE A 91 1.34 -8.74 12.95
C ILE A 91 0.21 -9.76 13.14
N GLN A 92 -0.82 -9.67 12.32
CA GLN A 92 -1.90 -10.66 12.21
C GLN A 92 -1.56 -11.69 11.14
N GLN A 93 -1.13 -11.22 9.97
CA GLN A 93 -0.75 -12.08 8.87
C GLN A 93 0.28 -11.40 7.98
N ILE A 94 1.18 -12.21 7.42
CA ILE A 94 2.21 -11.76 6.50
C ILE A 94 2.43 -12.79 5.40
N GLY A 95 2.56 -12.31 4.16
CA GLY A 95 2.81 -13.16 3.00
C GLY A 95 3.03 -12.36 1.73
N VAL A 96 3.00 -13.07 0.61
CA VAL A 96 3.15 -12.49 -0.73
C VAL A 96 1.92 -12.82 -1.57
N SER A 97 1.48 -11.85 -2.37
CA SER A 97 0.52 -12.05 -3.44
C SER A 97 1.18 -11.80 -4.79
N ASN A 98 0.84 -12.59 -5.81
CA ASN A 98 1.28 -12.38 -7.18
C ASN A 98 0.10 -11.97 -8.08
N LYS A 99 0.40 -11.26 -9.16
CA LYS A 99 -0.62 -10.92 -10.17
C LYS A 99 -1.10 -12.19 -10.88
N ALA A 100 -2.41 -12.32 -11.03
CA ALA A 100 -3.04 -13.31 -11.89
C ALA A 100 -4.16 -12.65 -12.70
N ILE A 101 -4.48 -13.20 -13.87
CA ILE A 101 -5.60 -12.75 -14.69
C ILE A 101 -6.79 -13.65 -14.37
N ILE A 102 -7.85 -13.07 -13.81
CA ILE A 102 -9.11 -13.75 -13.48
C ILE A 102 -10.23 -12.99 -14.18
N ASN A 103 -10.98 -13.65 -15.05
CA ASN A 103 -12.09 -13.04 -15.82
C ASN A 103 -11.69 -11.71 -16.50
N SER A 104 -10.54 -11.71 -17.18
CA SER A 104 -9.95 -10.54 -17.85
C SER A 104 -9.57 -9.36 -16.94
N LYS A 105 -9.54 -9.56 -15.61
CA LYS A 105 -9.06 -8.57 -14.62
C LYS A 105 -7.77 -9.05 -13.96
N ILE A 106 -6.88 -8.11 -13.67
CA ILE A 106 -5.65 -8.39 -12.91
C ILE A 106 -5.99 -8.36 -11.43
N GLU A 107 -5.85 -9.49 -10.76
CA GLU A 107 -6.04 -9.67 -9.32
C GLU A 107 -4.72 -10.01 -8.62
N TRP A 108 -4.59 -9.61 -7.35
CA TRP A 108 -3.44 -9.97 -6.51
C TRP A 108 -3.79 -11.17 -5.63
N LEU A 109 -3.33 -12.36 -6.02
CA LEU A 109 -3.69 -13.61 -5.36
C LEU A 109 -2.59 -14.05 -4.38
N PRO A 110 -2.93 -14.42 -3.13
CA PRO A 110 -1.99 -15.06 -2.20
C PRO A 110 -1.18 -16.17 -2.87
N THR A 111 0.14 -16.20 -2.66
CA THR A 111 1.04 -17.19 -3.24
C THR A 111 2.17 -17.51 -2.26
N GLY A 112 2.53 -18.79 -2.18
CA GLY A 112 3.57 -19.28 -1.28
C GLY A 112 3.11 -19.25 0.18
N GLU A 113 4.08 -19.14 1.09
CA GLU A 113 3.82 -19.13 2.53
C GLU A 113 3.13 -17.85 3.01
N TRP A 114 2.09 -18.05 3.81
CA TRP A 114 1.40 -17.04 4.59
C TRP A 114 1.41 -17.45 6.05
N LYS A 115 2.01 -16.62 6.90
CA LYS A 115 2.09 -16.85 8.34
C LYS A 115 0.99 -16.06 9.04
N PHE A 116 0.34 -16.70 10.01
CA PHE A 116 -0.77 -16.15 10.78
C PHE A 116 -0.42 -16.18 12.26
N TYR A 117 -0.72 -15.10 12.97
CA TYR A 117 -0.38 -14.92 14.38
C TYR A 117 -1.60 -14.46 15.17
N ASP A 118 -1.63 -14.74 16.46
CA ASP A 118 -2.65 -14.23 17.38
C ASP A 118 -2.40 -12.76 17.76
N SER A 119 -3.28 -12.19 18.60
CA SER A 119 -3.15 -10.81 19.07
C SER A 119 -1.92 -10.57 19.92
N GLU A 120 -1.31 -11.64 20.46
CA GLU A 120 -0.08 -11.61 21.24
C GLU A 120 1.19 -11.79 20.38
N GLY A 121 1.04 -12.05 19.08
CA GLY A 121 2.14 -12.24 18.15
C GLY A 121 2.70 -13.67 18.15
N ILE A 122 1.98 -14.63 18.74
CA ILE A 122 2.33 -16.04 18.72
C ILE A 122 1.88 -16.62 17.39
N LEU A 123 2.77 -17.38 16.73
CA LEU A 123 2.48 -18.02 15.43
C LEU A 123 1.39 -19.08 15.62
N LEU A 124 0.23 -18.85 15.02
CA LEU A 124 -0.88 -19.82 14.98
C LEU A 124 -0.66 -20.89 13.93
N GLY A 125 -0.08 -20.51 12.80
CA GLY A 125 0.18 -21.44 11.71
C GLY A 125 0.62 -20.78 10.42
N THR A 126 0.90 -21.64 9.43
CA THR A 126 1.30 -21.26 8.09
C THR A 126 0.37 -21.92 7.08
N LYS A 127 -0.09 -21.15 6.08
CA LYS A 127 -0.79 -21.68 4.91
C LYS A 127 0.10 -21.51 3.68
N ILE A 128 0.12 -22.52 2.80
CA ILE A 128 0.77 -22.43 1.50
C ILE A 128 -0.32 -22.22 0.46
N TYR A 129 -0.21 -21.14 -0.30
CA TYR A 129 -1.16 -20.79 -1.35
C TYR A 129 -0.59 -21.01 -2.74
N GLU A 130 -1.40 -21.54 -3.65
CA GLU A 130 -1.15 -21.53 -5.08
C GLU A 130 -2.26 -20.77 -5.79
N LYS A 131 -1.92 -19.64 -6.43
CA LYS A 131 -2.86 -18.79 -7.16
C LYS A 131 -4.11 -18.45 -6.34
N GLY A 132 -3.92 -18.11 -5.06
CA GLY A 132 -4.99 -17.75 -4.14
C GLY A 132 -5.72 -18.91 -3.47
N ILE A 133 -5.44 -20.16 -3.85
CA ILE A 133 -6.05 -21.36 -3.28
C ILE A 133 -5.11 -21.93 -2.21
N PRO A 134 -5.56 -22.14 -0.95
CA PRO A 134 -4.74 -22.80 0.06
C PRO A 134 -4.60 -24.29 -0.30
N ILE A 135 -3.36 -24.75 -0.46
CA ILE A 135 -3.05 -26.15 -0.79
C ILE A 135 -2.50 -26.93 0.42
N GLN A 136 -2.03 -26.22 1.44
CA GLN A 136 -1.55 -26.81 2.68
C GLN A 136 -1.75 -25.85 3.85
N GLU A 137 -2.08 -26.40 5.02
CA GLU A 137 -2.20 -25.65 6.27
C GLU A 137 -1.46 -26.39 7.39
N ILE A 138 -0.60 -25.68 8.11
CA ILE A 138 0.24 -26.21 9.18
C ILE A 138 -0.02 -25.36 10.41
N TYR A 139 -0.62 -25.94 11.44
CA TYR A 139 -0.92 -25.24 12.69
C TYR A 139 0.17 -25.52 13.73
N THR A 140 0.52 -24.50 14.50
CA THR A 140 1.38 -24.67 15.67
C THR A 140 0.61 -25.45 16.73
N LYS A 141 1.25 -26.44 17.36
CA LYS A 141 0.68 -27.21 18.47
C LYS A 141 0.64 -26.40 19.75
#